data_AF-A0A7S2KXC3-F1
#
_entry.id   AF-A0A7S2KXC3-F1
#
_cell.length_a   1.000
_cell.length_b   1.000
_cell.length_c   1.000
_cell.angle_alpha   90.00
_cell.angle_beta   90.00
_cell.angle_gamma   90.00
#
_symmetry.space_group_name_H-M   'P 1'
#
loop_
_entity.id
_entity.type
_entity.pdbx_description
1 polymer ?
#
loop_
_entity_poly.entity_id
_entity_poly.type
_entity_poly.pdbx_seq_one_letter_code
_entity_poly.pdbx_strand_id
1 'polypeptide(L)'
;TLHWLLHENHKEMSRWDVYKAEVESGHLTWSVLHSEKFVKENVKSFEGPNGDFSILKILVTLLSQDDEDVVAIACFDIGEFVRHYPSGRAIAKRLGAKDIVMKLINHENAEVAQQALSCISKILVQNWKFVA
;
A
#
# COMPACT_ATOMS: atom_id res chain seq x y z
N THR A 1 9.50 1.03 35.87
CA THR A 1 9.91 1.73 34.64
C THR A 1 9.99 0.82 33.41
N LEU A 2 9.05 -0.10 33.23
CA LEU A 2 8.88 -0.91 32.01
C LEU A 2 7.42 -0.92 31.51
N HIS A 3 6.50 -0.35 32.30
CA HIS A 3 5.07 -0.37 32.03
C HIS A 3 4.65 0.67 30.97
N TRP A 4 5.38 1.78 30.85
CA TRP A 4 5.08 2.82 29.86
C TRP A 4 5.52 2.43 28.43
N LEU A 5 6.63 1.69 28.29
CA LEU A 5 7.11 1.19 26.98
C LEU A 5 6.21 0.09 26.38
N LEU A 6 5.51 -0.68 27.22
CA LEU A 6 4.56 -1.70 26.77
C LEU A 6 3.20 -1.10 26.35
N HIS A 7 2.83 0.05 26.93
CA HIS A 7 1.53 0.67 26.69
C HIS A 7 1.46 1.52 25.41
N GLU A 8 2.59 1.97 24.86
CA GLU A 8 2.62 2.69 23.58
C GLU A 8 2.59 1.78 22.35
N ASN A 9 3.00 0.51 22.47
CA ASN A 9 3.02 -0.45 21.34
C ASN A 9 1.75 -1.33 21.23
N HIS A 10 0.93 -1.42 22.28
CA HIS A 10 -0.18 -2.37 22.32
C HIS A 10 -1.52 -1.87 21.74
N LYS A 11 -1.62 -0.59 21.35
CA LYS A 11 -2.89 -0.02 20.82
C LYS A 11 -3.00 -0.03 19.29
N GLU A 12 -1.89 -0.07 18.56
CA GLU A 12 -1.89 -0.18 17.10
C GLU A 12 -2.04 -1.64 16.61
N MET A 13 -1.72 -2.62 17.48
CA MET A 13 -1.85 -4.05 17.18
C MET A 13 -3.26 -4.42 16.68
N SER A 14 -4.37 -3.94 17.26
CA SER A 14 -5.70 -4.39 16.82
C SER A 14 -6.08 -3.99 15.39
N ARG A 15 -5.84 -2.74 14.96
CA ARG A 15 -6.31 -2.28 13.63
C ARG A 15 -5.37 -2.69 12.51
N TRP A 16 -4.07 -2.71 12.79
CA TRP A 16 -3.09 -3.24 11.85
C TRP A 16 -3.24 -4.75 11.67
N ASP A 17 -3.50 -5.51 12.74
CA ASP A 17 -3.73 -6.95 12.63
C ASP A 17 -4.98 -7.28 11.81
N VAL A 18 -6.05 -6.49 11.93
CA VAL A 18 -7.25 -6.63 11.09
C VAL A 18 -6.93 -6.32 9.62
N TYR A 19 -6.22 -5.23 9.34
CA TYR A 19 -5.77 -4.90 7.98
C TYR A 19 -4.91 -6.00 7.36
N LYS A 20 -3.94 -6.55 8.12
CA LYS A 20 -3.12 -7.67 7.65
C LYS A 20 -3.97 -8.88 7.32
N ALA A 21 -4.90 -9.26 8.21
CA ALA A 21 -5.77 -10.41 7.98
C ALA A 21 -6.67 -10.21 6.74
N GLU A 22 -7.17 -9.00 6.52
CA GLU A 22 -7.93 -8.63 5.32
C GLU A 22 -7.08 -8.80 4.05
N VAL A 23 -5.87 -8.22 4.04
CA VAL A 23 -4.92 -8.34 2.92
C VAL A 23 -4.50 -9.79 2.66
N GLU A 24 -4.19 -10.55 3.70
CA GLU A 24 -3.82 -11.96 3.62
C GLU A 24 -4.97 -12.84 3.12
N SER A 25 -6.23 -12.47 3.40
CA SER A 25 -7.40 -13.17 2.89
C SER A 25 -7.64 -12.94 1.40
N GLY A 26 -7.07 -11.87 0.83
CA GLY A 26 -7.28 -11.44 -0.55
C GLY A 26 -8.64 -10.80 -0.83
N HIS A 27 -9.50 -10.65 0.18
CA HIS A 27 -10.81 -10.01 0.07
C HIS A 27 -10.74 -8.63 0.71
N LEU A 28 -10.49 -7.62 -0.11
CA LEU A 28 -10.37 -6.23 0.33
C LEU A 28 -11.71 -5.50 0.20
N THR A 29 -12.03 -4.65 1.16
CA THR A 29 -13.23 -3.81 1.09
C THR A 29 -12.90 -2.36 1.43
N TRP A 30 -13.45 -1.40 0.68
CA TRP A 30 -13.24 0.01 0.97
C TRP A 30 -13.69 0.34 2.40
N SER A 31 -12.72 0.72 3.23
CA SER A 31 -12.94 0.96 4.65
C SER A 31 -11.94 1.98 5.19
N VAL A 32 -12.08 2.34 6.48
CA VAL A 32 -11.12 3.22 7.16
C VAL A 32 -9.69 2.66 7.19
N LEU A 33 -9.52 1.34 6.96
CA LEU A 33 -8.22 0.68 6.87
C LEU A 33 -7.53 0.94 5.52
N HIS A 34 -8.28 1.33 4.49
CA HIS A 34 -7.75 1.70 3.17
C HIS A 34 -7.87 3.21 2.97
N SER A 35 -7.33 3.98 3.91
CA SER A 35 -7.32 5.45 3.87
C SER A 35 -5.90 6.00 3.94
N GLU A 36 -5.65 7.18 3.32
CA GLU A 36 -4.33 7.85 3.38
C GLU A 36 -3.88 8.00 4.85
N LYS A 37 -4.80 8.37 5.74
CA LYS A 37 -4.52 8.50 7.17
C LYS A 37 -4.02 7.19 7.78
N PHE A 38 -4.74 6.08 7.55
CA PHE A 38 -4.36 4.78 8.10
C PHE A 38 -3.03 4.29 7.53
N VAL A 39 -2.85 4.33 6.21
CA VAL A 39 -1.61 3.87 5.56
C VAL A 39 -0.42 4.70 6.03
N LYS A 40 -0.58 6.02 6.16
CA LYS A 40 0.46 6.92 6.68
C LYS A 40 0.82 6.62 8.13
N GLU A 41 -0.17 6.40 9.00
CA GLU A 41 0.03 6.05 10.42
C GLU A 41 0.78 4.71 10.54
N ASN A 42 0.44 3.72 9.73
CA ASN A 42 0.98 2.36 9.81
C ASN A 42 2.10 2.08 8.80
N VAL A 43 2.65 3.10 8.13
CA VAL A 43 3.53 2.89 6.98
C VAL A 43 4.81 2.12 7.34
N LYS A 44 5.30 2.27 8.58
CA LYS A 44 6.46 1.53 9.09
C LYS A 44 6.14 0.05 9.34
N SER A 45 4.89 -0.27 9.65
CA SER A 45 4.44 -1.64 9.92
C SER A 45 4.52 -2.53 8.68
N PHE A 46 4.49 -1.95 7.47
CA PHE A 46 4.70 -2.67 6.21
C PHE A 46 6.09 -3.29 6.09
N GLU A 47 7.10 -2.78 6.79
CA GLU A 47 8.47 -3.33 6.76
C GLU A 47 8.49 -4.77 7.30
N GLY A 48 7.61 -5.07 8.26
CA GLY A 48 7.57 -6.35 8.95
C GLY A 48 8.79 -6.58 9.86
N PRO A 49 8.81 -7.65 10.65
CA PRO A 49 9.88 -7.91 11.61
C PRO A 49 11.25 -8.18 10.96
N ASN A 50 11.25 -8.64 9.70
CA ASN A 50 12.45 -9.02 8.96
C ASN A 50 12.81 -8.06 7.81
N GLY A 51 12.09 -6.94 7.65
CA GLY A 51 12.30 -6.02 6.53
C GLY A 51 11.90 -6.60 5.17
N ASP A 52 11.00 -7.59 5.16
CA ASP A 52 10.68 -8.39 3.98
C ASP A 52 9.54 -7.80 3.14
N PHE A 53 8.82 -6.82 3.67
CA PHE A 53 7.65 -6.20 3.04
C PHE A 53 6.59 -7.22 2.58
N SER A 54 6.35 -8.25 3.40
CA SER A 54 5.36 -9.33 3.14
C SER A 54 3.98 -8.82 2.74
N ILE A 55 3.39 -7.89 3.52
CA ILE A 55 2.08 -7.32 3.20
C ILE A 55 2.08 -6.59 1.86
N LEU A 56 3.13 -5.83 1.55
CA LEU A 56 3.25 -5.15 0.26
C LEU A 56 3.38 -6.14 -0.90
N LYS A 57 4.08 -7.27 -0.72
CA LYS A 57 4.15 -8.34 -1.73
C LYS A 57 2.78 -8.95 -2.01
N ILE A 58 1.97 -9.14 -0.97
CA ILE A 58 0.60 -9.64 -1.13
C ILE A 58 -0.23 -8.62 -1.91
N LEU A 59 -0.20 -7.33 -1.55
CA LEU A 59 -0.88 -6.27 -2.32
C LEU A 59 -0.46 -6.27 -3.80
N VAL A 60 0.83 -6.44 -4.10
CA VAL A 60 1.32 -6.52 -5.48
C VAL A 60 0.75 -7.74 -6.21
N THR A 61 0.55 -8.87 -5.51
CA THR A 61 -0.07 -10.07 -6.06
C THR A 61 -1.57 -9.84 -6.32
N LEU A 62 -2.25 -9.09 -5.43
CA LEU A 62 -3.67 -8.75 -5.57
C LEU A 62 -3.99 -7.87 -6.77
N LEU A 63 -3.00 -7.17 -7.34
CA LEU A 63 -3.16 -6.40 -8.59
C LEU A 63 -3.54 -7.27 -9.80
N SER A 64 -3.41 -8.59 -9.71
CA SER A 64 -3.76 -9.54 -10.78
C SER A 64 -5.00 -10.38 -10.45
N GLN A 65 -5.82 -9.97 -9.47
CA GLN A 65 -7.11 -10.59 -9.19
C GLN A 65 -8.17 -10.13 -10.20
N ASP A 66 -9.24 -10.92 -10.31
CA ASP A 66 -10.38 -10.60 -11.19
C ASP A 66 -11.34 -9.59 -10.55
N ASP A 67 -11.31 -9.46 -9.23
CA ASP A 67 -12.17 -8.53 -8.48
C ASP A 67 -11.64 -7.10 -8.61
N GLU A 68 -12.41 -6.25 -9.29
CA GLU A 68 -12.05 -4.88 -9.62
C GLU A 68 -11.89 -3.99 -8.37
N ASP A 69 -12.71 -4.21 -7.33
CA ASP A 69 -12.61 -3.45 -6.08
C ASP A 69 -11.31 -3.81 -5.37
N VAL A 70 -10.96 -5.10 -5.32
CA VAL A 70 -9.70 -5.57 -4.74
C VAL A 70 -8.50 -4.97 -5.47
N VAL A 71 -8.53 -4.95 -6.80
CA VAL A 71 -7.44 -4.36 -7.61
C VAL A 71 -7.34 -2.85 -7.40
N ALA A 72 -8.47 -2.14 -7.32
CA ALA A 72 -8.50 -0.70 -7.07
C ALA A 72 -7.93 -0.34 -5.68
N ILE A 73 -8.35 -1.07 -4.65
CA ILE A 73 -7.85 -0.90 -3.27
C ILE A 73 -6.36 -1.21 -3.19
N ALA A 74 -5.90 -2.30 -3.82
CA ALA A 74 -4.48 -2.65 -3.84
C ALA A 74 -3.63 -1.57 -4.55
N CYS A 75 -4.12 -1.01 -5.67
CA CYS A 75 -3.48 0.13 -6.32
C CYS A 75 -3.36 1.33 -5.37
N PHE A 76 -4.45 1.65 -4.66
CA PHE A 76 -4.50 2.77 -3.72
C PHE A 76 -3.47 2.59 -2.59
N ASP A 77 -3.51 1.46 -1.89
CA ASP A 77 -2.64 1.18 -0.74
C ASP A 77 -1.16 1.18 -1.11
N ILE A 78 -0.80 0.57 -2.25
CA ILE A 78 0.58 0.60 -2.78
C ILE A 78 1.00 2.06 -3.05
N GLY A 79 0.11 2.85 -3.65
CA GLY A 79 0.36 4.26 -3.93
C GLY A 79 0.61 5.06 -2.65
N GLU A 80 -0.21 4.87 -1.62
CA GLU A 80 -0.06 5.53 -0.32
C GLU A 80 1.21 5.08 0.41
N PHE A 81 1.54 3.78 0.37
CA PHE A 81 2.82 3.28 0.88
C PHE A 81 4.00 3.97 0.19
N VAL A 82 3.99 4.05 -1.15
CA VAL A 82 5.04 4.69 -1.94
C VAL A 82 5.22 6.17 -1.58
N ARG A 83 4.11 6.86 -1.30
CA ARG A 83 4.08 8.27 -0.92
C ARG A 83 4.64 8.52 0.49
N HIS A 84 4.38 7.61 1.43
CA HIS A 84 4.65 7.82 2.85
C HIS A 84 5.89 7.09 3.38
N TYR A 85 6.34 6.01 2.74
CA TYR A 85 7.48 5.23 3.21
C TYR A 85 8.80 5.75 2.62
N PRO A 86 9.86 5.92 3.43
CA PRO A 86 11.20 6.23 2.92
C PRO A 86 11.67 5.18 1.91
N SER A 87 12.07 5.61 0.71
CA SER A 87 12.43 4.68 -0.38
C SER A 87 11.29 3.80 -0.90
N GLY A 88 10.02 4.10 -0.58
CA GLY A 88 8.85 3.34 -1.02
C GLY A 88 8.81 3.13 -2.54
N ARG A 89 9.22 4.14 -3.33
CA ARG A 89 9.38 4.02 -4.79
C ARG A 89 10.34 2.93 -5.22
N ALA A 90 11.52 2.84 -4.59
CA ALA A 90 12.53 1.84 -4.92
C ALA A 90 12.05 0.44 -4.54
N ILE A 91 11.38 0.33 -3.40
CA ILE A 91 10.80 -0.94 -2.92
C ILE A 91 9.69 -1.41 -3.86
N ALA A 92 8.71 -0.56 -4.18
CA ALA A 92 7.62 -0.92 -5.09
C ALA A 92 8.13 -1.33 -6.49
N LYS A 93 9.15 -0.65 -7.02
CA LYS A 93 9.82 -1.04 -8.28
C LYS A 93 10.51 -2.39 -8.16
N ARG A 94 11.27 -2.64 -7.08
CA ARG A 94 11.94 -3.92 -6.83
C ARG A 94 10.95 -5.08 -6.73
N LEU A 95 9.77 -4.84 -6.18
CA LEU A 95 8.70 -5.84 -6.06
C LEU A 95 7.89 -6.01 -7.36
N GLY A 96 8.19 -5.26 -8.43
CA GLY A 96 7.51 -5.39 -9.73
C GLY A 96 6.18 -4.64 -9.85
N ALA A 97 5.77 -3.89 -8.81
CA ALA A 97 4.48 -3.19 -8.79
C ALA A 97 4.31 -2.23 -9.97
N LYS A 98 5.38 -1.52 -10.35
CA LYS A 98 5.37 -0.51 -11.44
C LYS A 98 4.83 -1.10 -12.75
N ASP A 99 5.34 -2.26 -13.16
CA ASP A 99 5.03 -2.82 -14.48
C ASP A 99 3.63 -3.45 -14.52
N ILE A 100 3.14 -3.93 -13.37
CA ILE A 100 1.76 -4.43 -13.25
C ILE A 100 0.78 -3.26 -13.26
N VAL A 101 0.99 -2.24 -12.41
CA VAL A 101 0.11 -1.06 -12.33
C VAL A 101 0.04 -0.31 -13.65
N MET A 102 1.13 -0.21 -14.42
CA MET A 102 1.11 0.39 -15.76
C MET A 102 0.15 -0.29 -16.74
N LYS A 103 -0.11 -1.59 -16.60
CA LYS A 103 -1.07 -2.30 -17.45
C LYS A 103 -2.52 -1.98 -17.08
N LEU A 104 -2.76 -1.60 -15.83
CA LEU A 104 -4.08 -1.31 -15.28
C LEU A 104 -4.57 0.13 -15.55
N ILE A 105 -3.72 1.02 -16.05
CA ILE A 105 -4.09 2.44 -16.26
C ILE A 105 -5.21 2.65 -17.29
N ASN A 106 -5.42 1.69 -18.19
CA ASN A 106 -6.48 1.69 -19.20
C ASN A 106 -7.47 0.54 -18.97
N HIS A 107 -7.66 0.12 -17.72
CA HIS A 107 -8.63 -0.91 -17.36
C HIS A 107 -10.06 -0.47 -17.73
N GLU A 108 -10.93 -1.43 -18.04
CA GLU A 108 -12.32 -1.15 -18.43
C GLU A 108 -13.11 -0.49 -17.28
N ASN A 109 -12.90 -0.98 -16.05
CA ASN A 109 -13.38 -0.32 -14.85
C ASN A 109 -12.63 1.00 -14.59
N ALA A 110 -13.40 2.09 -14.51
CA ALA A 110 -12.90 3.44 -14.34
C ALA A 110 -12.21 3.69 -12.99
N GLU A 111 -12.66 3.03 -11.92
CA GLU A 111 -12.05 3.15 -10.59
C GLU A 111 -10.68 2.49 -10.55
N VAL A 112 -10.55 1.29 -11.12
CA VAL A 112 -9.25 0.61 -11.29
C VAL A 112 -8.28 1.50 -12.08
N ALA A 113 -8.72 2.02 -13.23
CA ALA A 113 -7.91 2.91 -14.07
C ALA A 113 -7.47 4.17 -13.31
N GLN A 114 -8.38 4.80 -12.56
CA GLN A 114 -8.11 5.98 -11.75
C GLN A 114 -7.09 5.69 -10.64
N GLN A 115 -7.27 4.62 -9.87
CA GLN A 115 -6.37 4.25 -8.79
C GLN A 115 -5.01 3.82 -9.32
N ALA A 116 -4.96 3.07 -10.43
CA ALA A 116 -3.73 2.69 -11.09
C ALA A 116 -2.94 3.92 -11.58
N LEU A 117 -3.62 4.89 -12.21
CA LEU A 117 -2.99 6.12 -12.67
C LEU A 117 -2.43 6.96 -11.50
N SER A 118 -3.17 7.05 -10.40
CA SER A 118 -2.73 7.72 -9.17
C SER A 118 -1.51 7.02 -8.57
N CYS A 119 -1.55 5.69 -8.47
CA CYS A 119 -0.47 4.86 -7.95
C CYS A 119 0.81 5.00 -8.78
N ILE A 120 0.73 4.84 -10.10
CA ILE A 120 1.90 4.92 -10.97
C ILE A 120 2.53 6.32 -10.96
N SER A 121 1.71 7.38 -10.85
CA SER A 121 2.19 8.75 -10.71
C SER A 121 3.06 8.90 -9.46
N LYS A 122 2.65 8.31 -8.33
CA LYS A 122 3.44 8.32 -7.07
C LYS A 122 4.75 7.52 -7.19
N ILE A 123 4.75 6.43 -7.96
CA ILE A 123 5.92 5.57 -8.22
C ILE A 123 6.94 6.25 -9.14
N LEU A 124 6.48 6.95 -10.18
CA LEU A 124 7.34 7.48 -11.24
C LEU A 124 7.87 8.89 -10.97
N VAL A 125 7.08 9.76 -10.35
CA VAL A 125 7.49 11.16 -10.13
C VAL A 125 8.64 11.19 -9.12
N GLN A 126 9.87 11.39 -9.58
CA GLN A 126 10.95 11.91 -8.74
C GLN A 126 10.69 13.40 -8.51
N ASN A 127 10.91 13.88 -7.29
CA ASN A 127 10.59 15.23 -6.83
C ASN A 127 10.62 16.31 -7.92
N TRP A 128 9.51 17.04 -8.05
CA TRP A 128 9.38 18.31 -8.78
C TRP A 128 10.33 19.43 -8.28
N LYS A 129 11.23 19.15 -7.32
CA LYS A 129 12.23 20.09 -6.79
C LYS A 129 13.46 20.28 -7.70
N PHE A 130 13.33 20.02 -9.00
CA PHE A 130 14.36 20.29 -10.00
C PHE A 130 13.78 20.96 -11.26
N VAL A 131 12.80 21.85 -11.08
CA VAL A 131 12.48 22.83 -12.11
C VAL A 131 12.38 24.21 -11.44
N ALA A 132 13.51 24.93 -11.53
CA ALA A 132 13.74 26.37 -11.31
C ALA A 132 13.51 26.95 -9.91
#